data_AF-A0A7U9XBZ2-F1
#
_entry.id   AF-A0A7U9XBZ2-F1
#
_cell.length_a   1.000
_cell.length_b   1.000
_cell.length_c   1.000
_cell.angle_alpha   90.00
_cell.angle_beta   90.00
_cell.angle_gamma   90.00
#
_symmetry.space_group_name_H-M   'P 1'
#
loop_
_entity.id
_entity.type
_entity.pdbx_description
1 polymer ?
#
loop_
_entity_poly.entity_id
_entity_poly.type
_entity_poly.pdbx_seq_one_letter_code
_entity_poly.pdbx_strand_id
1 'polypeptide(L)'
;MPFLLVLNLIVPYVMILVGSILKKHPVSDMKLQNGYNTPTSRKSQAHWDYAQSIAPNIFIALGKILGVIEIMISILMFLFHISSQAAVSVGECVGIGFLLYGFYKTDSEIEKKFRESENSVCREAVERDKSEFL
;
A
#
# COMPACT_ATOMS: atom_id res chain seq x y z
N MET A 1 -14.47 29.89 1.14
CA MET A 1 -13.12 29.81 0.54
C MET A 1 -12.91 28.42 -0.06
N PRO A 2 -13.32 28.18 -1.32
CA PRO A 2 -13.27 26.84 -1.94
C PRO A 2 -11.84 26.29 -2.11
N PHE A 3 -10.82 27.15 -2.03
CA PHE A 3 -9.41 26.77 -2.09
C PHE A 3 -9.00 25.71 -1.05
N LEU A 4 -9.68 25.66 0.11
CA LEU A 4 -9.38 24.67 1.14
C LEU A 4 -9.64 23.22 0.68
N LEU A 5 -10.52 23.00 -0.30
CA LEU A 5 -10.81 21.66 -0.83
C LEU A 5 -9.60 21.05 -1.57
N VAL A 6 -8.64 21.87 -2.02
CA VAL A 6 -7.40 21.38 -2.63
C VAL A 6 -6.56 20.57 -1.63
N LEU A 7 -6.71 20.81 -0.32
CA LEU A 7 -5.98 20.09 0.72
C LEU A 7 -6.32 18.59 0.74
N ASN A 8 -7.54 18.20 0.35
CA ASN A 8 -7.95 16.80 0.23
C ASN A 8 -7.07 16.01 -0.76
N LEU A 9 -6.43 16.69 -1.71
CA LEU A 9 -5.58 16.06 -2.71
C LEU A 9 -4.15 15.81 -2.24
N ILE A 10 -3.77 16.27 -1.04
CA ILE A 10 -2.41 16.07 -0.50
C ILE A 10 -2.11 14.59 -0.30
N VAL A 11 -2.99 13.85 0.37
CA VAL A 11 -2.78 12.41 0.64
C VAL A 11 -2.66 11.60 -0.66
N PRO A 12 -3.61 11.65 -1.61
CA PRO A 12 -3.47 10.89 -2.85
C PRO A 12 -2.24 11.33 -3.67
N TYR A 13 -1.91 12.63 -3.68
CA TYR A 13 -0.69 13.11 -4.33
C TYR A 13 0.57 12.50 -3.71
N VAL A 14 0.70 12.53 -2.38
CA VAL A 14 1.85 11.95 -1.68
C VAL A 14 1.95 10.44 -1.91
N MET A 15 0.82 9.71 -1.87
CA MET A 15 0.82 8.26 -2.17
C MET A 15 1.36 7.96 -3.58
N ILE A 16 0.92 8.72 -4.59
CA ILE A 16 1.39 8.56 -5.97
C ILE A 16 2.85 8.96 -6.10
N LEU A 17 3.26 10.08 -5.50
CA LEU A 17 4.62 10.60 -5.57
C LEU A 17 5.61 9.63 -4.92
N VAL A 18 5.36 9.24 -3.67
CA VAL A 18 6.22 8.30 -2.94
C VAL A 18 6.28 6.96 -3.65
N GLY A 19 5.13 6.41 -4.07
CA GLY A 19 5.11 5.18 -4.85
C GLY A 19 5.92 5.31 -6.14
N SER A 20 5.86 6.46 -6.83
CA SER A 20 6.63 6.69 -8.06
C SER A 20 8.13 6.78 -7.80
N ILE A 21 8.55 7.43 -6.71
CA ILE A 21 9.95 7.51 -6.29
C ILE A 21 10.48 6.11 -5.97
N LEU A 22 9.75 5.32 -5.18
CA LEU A 22 10.12 3.95 -4.83
C LEU A 22 10.20 3.04 -6.06
N LYS A 23 9.30 3.23 -7.03
CA LYS A 23 9.33 2.49 -8.29
C LYS A 23 10.54 2.83 -9.15
N LYS A 24 10.96 4.10 -9.17
CA LYS A 24 12.10 4.57 -9.97
C LYS A 24 13.44 4.24 -9.31
N HIS A 25 13.47 4.22 -7.98
CA HIS A 25 14.66 3.98 -7.18
C HIS A 25 14.39 2.87 -6.16
N PRO A 26 14.28 1.60 -6.61
CA PRO A 26 14.05 0.48 -5.70
C PRO A 26 15.25 0.34 -4.76
N VAL A 27 14.98 0.23 -3.46
CA VAL A 27 16.01 0.08 -2.44
C VAL A 27 16.26 -1.40 -2.19
N SER A 28 17.37 -1.93 -2.71
CA SER A 28 17.72 -3.34 -2.51
C SER A 28 18.35 -3.63 -1.14
N ASP A 29 19.08 -2.68 -0.57
CA ASP A 29 19.74 -2.89 0.72
C ASP A 29 18.78 -2.64 1.89
N MET A 30 18.42 -3.71 2.59
CA MET A 30 17.58 -3.68 3.79
C MET A 30 18.20 -2.88 4.94
N LYS A 31 19.53 -2.79 5.03
CA LYS A 31 20.23 -2.07 6.13
C LYS A 31 20.04 -0.57 6.05
N LEU A 32 19.80 -0.03 4.86
CA LEU A 32 19.52 1.39 4.66
C LEU A 32 18.18 1.80 5.28
N GLN A 33 17.28 0.83 5.52
CA GLN A 33 15.94 1.05 6.09
C GLN A 33 15.14 2.14 5.37
N ASN A 34 15.51 2.42 4.13
CA ASN A 34 14.87 3.36 3.22
C ASN A 34 13.97 2.56 2.28
N GLY A 35 12.74 3.00 2.04
CA GLY A 35 11.75 2.25 1.28
C GLY A 35 10.58 1.76 2.13
N TYR A 36 9.85 0.76 1.63
CA TYR A 36 8.71 0.20 2.34
C TYR A 36 9.16 -0.63 3.54
N ASN A 37 9.02 -0.07 4.73
CA ASN A 37 9.73 -0.51 5.93
C ASN A 37 8.78 -0.89 7.08
N THR A 38 8.09 -2.04 6.96
CA THR A 38 7.21 -2.60 7.99
C THR A 38 7.88 -3.80 8.70
N PRO A 39 7.44 -4.19 9.91
CA PRO A 39 7.94 -5.41 10.54
C PRO A 39 7.81 -6.64 9.64
N THR A 40 6.75 -6.73 8.84
CA THR A 40 6.52 -7.81 7.88
C THR A 40 7.53 -7.78 6.73
N SER A 41 7.87 -6.61 6.19
CA SER A 41 8.87 -6.52 5.11
C SER A 41 10.30 -6.81 5.58
N ARG A 42 10.61 -6.61 6.86
CA ARG A 42 11.96 -6.78 7.44
C ARG A 42 12.30 -8.20 7.90
N LYS A 43 11.44 -9.21 7.71
CA LYS A 43 11.68 -10.57 8.22
C LYS A 43 12.90 -11.24 7.59
N SER A 44 13.16 -10.99 6.31
CA SER A 44 14.35 -11.47 5.60
C SER A 44 14.61 -10.61 4.36
N GLN A 45 15.79 -10.75 3.74
CA GLN A 45 16.09 -10.07 2.47
C GLN A 45 15.05 -10.39 1.39
N ALA A 46 14.56 -11.63 1.33
CA ALA A 46 13.50 -12.00 0.39
C ALA A 46 12.17 -11.26 0.67
N HIS A 47 11.80 -11.08 1.95
CA HIS A 47 10.63 -10.28 2.31
C HIS A 47 10.81 -8.82 1.89
N TRP A 48 12.01 -8.28 2.11
CA TRP A 48 12.36 -6.92 1.75
C TRP A 48 12.25 -6.69 0.25
N ASP A 49 12.91 -7.53 -0.56
CA ASP A 49 12.91 -7.42 -2.01
C ASP A 49 11.50 -7.54 -2.59
N TYR A 50 10.71 -8.49 -2.07
CA TYR A 50 9.32 -8.65 -2.48
C TYR A 50 8.48 -7.43 -2.11
N ALA A 51 8.63 -6.91 -0.89
CA ALA A 51 7.91 -5.72 -0.43
C ALA A 51 8.22 -4.49 -1.31
N GLN A 52 9.50 -4.23 -1.61
CA GLN A 52 9.89 -3.12 -2.50
C GLN A 52 9.35 -3.29 -3.92
N SER A 53 9.13 -4.53 -4.38
CA SER A 53 8.59 -4.80 -5.72
C SER A 53 7.09 -4.51 -5.84
N ILE A 54 6.30 -4.76 -4.79
CA ILE A 54 4.83 -4.64 -4.83
C ILE A 54 4.31 -3.32 -4.26
N ALA A 55 4.92 -2.79 -3.21
CA ALA A 55 4.45 -1.60 -2.51
C ALA A 55 4.28 -0.38 -3.44
N PRO A 56 5.22 -0.06 -4.35
CA PRO A 56 5.10 1.10 -5.22
C PRO A 56 3.82 1.07 -6.07
N ASN A 57 3.52 -0.09 -6.65
CA ASN A 57 2.35 -0.26 -7.52
C ASN A 57 1.04 -0.21 -6.72
N ILE A 58 1.02 -0.79 -5.50
CA ILE A 58 -0.13 -0.74 -4.60
C ILE A 58 -0.44 0.72 -4.22
N PHE A 59 0.55 1.48 -3.76
CA PHE A 59 0.36 2.87 -3.34
C PHE A 59 -0.02 3.80 -4.50
N ILE A 60 0.58 3.63 -5.69
CA ILE A 60 0.17 4.39 -6.88
C ILE A 60 -1.28 4.08 -7.26
N ALA A 61 -1.68 2.80 -7.27
CA ALA A 61 -3.05 2.41 -7.62
C ALA A 61 -4.06 2.98 -6.61
N LEU A 62 -3.80 2.82 -5.31
CA LEU A 62 -4.67 3.35 -4.26
C LEU A 62 -4.71 4.87 -4.25
N GLY A 63 -3.58 5.55 -4.45
CA GLY A 63 -3.54 7.01 -4.54
C GLY A 63 -4.34 7.57 -5.72
N LYS A 64 -4.34 6.87 -6.87
CA LYS A 64 -5.21 7.24 -8.01
C LYS A 64 -6.69 7.07 -7.69
N ILE A 65 -7.07 5.94 -7.08
CA ILE A 65 -8.46 5.67 -6.67
C ILE A 65 -8.91 6.72 -5.63
N LEU A 66 -8.10 6.97 -4.61
CA LEU A 66 -8.35 7.97 -3.59
C LEU A 66 -8.47 9.37 -4.19
N GLY A 67 -7.60 9.74 -5.14
CA GLY A 67 -7.66 11.04 -5.81
C GLY A 67 -8.99 11.27 -6.53
N VAL A 68 -9.52 10.26 -7.22
CA VAL A 68 -10.85 10.34 -7.85
C VAL A 68 -11.95 10.47 -6.79
N ILE A 69 -11.88 9.69 -5.71
CA ILE A 69 -12.85 9.75 -4.61
C ILE A 69 -12.87 11.13 -3.95
N GLU A 70 -11.71 11.72 -3.64
CA GLU A 70 -11.59 13.02 -3.01
C GLU A 70 -12.13 14.16 -3.89
N ILE A 71 -11.89 14.09 -5.21
CA ILE A 71 -12.47 15.03 -6.16
C ILE A 71 -14.00 14.91 -6.15
N MET A 72 -14.55 13.69 -6.17
CA MET A 72 -15.99 13.45 -6.15
C MET A 72 -16.63 13.93 -4.84
N ILE A 73 -16.03 13.64 -3.68
CA ILE A 73 -16.48 14.12 -2.37
C ILE A 73 -16.47 15.64 -2.33
N SER A 74 -15.37 16.26 -2.78
CA SER A 74 -15.22 17.72 -2.79
C SER A 74 -16.26 18.40 -3.67
N ILE A 75 -16.53 17.87 -4.87
CA ILE A 75 -17.59 18.38 -5.77
C ILE A 75 -18.96 18.21 -5.12
N LEU A 76 -19.28 17.03 -4.60
CA LEU A 76 -20.58 16.74 -4.00
C LEU A 76 -20.87 17.67 -2.82
N MET A 77 -19.91 17.82 -1.91
CA MET A 77 -20.05 18.68 -0.74
C MET A 77 -20.13 20.16 -1.10
N PHE A 78 -19.41 20.59 -2.14
CA PHE A 78 -19.53 21.93 -2.69
C PHE A 78 -20.95 22.19 -3.24
N LEU A 79 -21.51 21.25 -4.00
CA LEU A 79 -22.87 21.36 -4.54
C LEU A 79 -23.95 21.40 -3.44
N PHE A 80 -23.74 20.69 -2.34
CA PHE A 80 -24.62 20.71 -1.17
C PHE A 80 -24.35 21.87 -0.20
N HIS A 81 -23.45 22.82 -0.55
CA HIS A 81 -23.11 23.97 0.28
C HIS A 81 -22.60 23.60 1.69
N ILE A 82 -21.98 22.42 1.82
CA ILE A 82 -21.32 22.00 3.05
C ILE A 82 -20.09 22.89 3.27
N SER A 83 -19.80 23.21 4.54
CA SER A 83 -18.63 24.04 4.86
C SER A 83 -17.34 23.36 4.40
N SER A 84 -16.40 24.15 3.89
CA SER A 84 -15.12 23.62 3.42
C SER A 84 -14.34 22.91 4.53
N GLN A 85 -14.50 23.34 5.79
CA GLN A 85 -13.91 22.69 6.95
C GLN A 85 -14.43 21.27 7.14
N ALA A 86 -15.76 21.08 7.09
CA ALA A 86 -16.35 19.75 7.23
C ALA A 86 -15.93 18.82 6.08
N ALA A 87 -15.86 19.37 4.85
CA ALA A 87 -15.40 18.62 3.69
C ALA A 87 -13.94 18.18 3.79
N VAL A 88 -13.07 19.04 4.30
CA VAL A 88 -11.66 18.72 4.56
C VAL A 88 -11.54 17.66 5.65
N SER A 89 -12.28 17.79 6.76
CA SER A 89 -12.24 16.78 7.83
C SER A 89 -12.69 15.40 7.36
N VAL A 90 -13.72 15.31 6.51
CA VAL A 90 -14.14 14.03 5.94
C VAL A 90 -13.09 13.47 4.99
N GLY A 91 -12.53 14.30 4.11
CA GLY A 91 -11.45 13.90 3.20
C GLY A 91 -10.21 13.42 3.94
N GLU A 92 -9.77 14.09 5.00
CA GLU A 92 -8.65 13.65 5.83
C GLU A 92 -8.89 12.26 6.44
N CYS A 93 -10.08 12.02 6.99
CA CYS A 93 -10.46 10.70 7.51
C CYS A 93 -10.42 9.62 6.43
N VAL A 94 -10.98 9.89 5.25
CA VAL A 94 -10.96 8.97 4.10
C VAL A 94 -9.52 8.72 3.64
N GLY A 95 -8.71 9.76 3.51
CA GLY A 95 -7.31 9.70 3.11
C GLY A 95 -6.45 8.89 4.08
N ILE A 96 -6.59 9.11 5.39
CA ILE A 96 -5.90 8.31 6.42
C ILE A 96 -6.33 6.84 6.32
N GLY A 97 -7.62 6.58 6.15
CA GLY A 97 -8.14 5.22 5.97
C GLY A 97 -7.52 4.50 4.77
N PHE A 98 -7.45 5.16 3.61
CA PHE A 98 -6.81 4.61 2.41
C PHE A 98 -5.30 4.41 2.58
N LEU A 99 -4.62 5.32 3.27
CA LEU A 99 -3.19 5.19 3.55
C LEU A 99 -2.91 3.96 4.41
N LEU A 100 -3.64 3.79 5.53
CA LEU A 100 -3.54 2.63 6.41
C LEU A 100 -3.90 1.33 5.67
N TYR A 101 -4.95 1.38 4.84
CA TYR A 101 -5.32 0.26 3.99
C TYR A 101 -4.19 -0.12 3.02
N GLY A 102 -3.45 0.84 2.49
CA GLY A 102 -2.28 0.59 1.64
C GLY A 102 -1.18 -0.21 2.35
N PHE A 103 -0.88 0.12 3.61
CA PHE A 103 0.04 -0.67 4.43
C PHE A 103 -0.51 -2.07 4.72
N TYR A 104 -1.75 -2.15 5.20
CA TYR A 104 -2.40 -3.43 5.49
C TYR A 104 -2.41 -4.37 4.28
N LYS A 105 -2.83 -3.86 3.12
CA LYS A 105 -2.88 -4.62 1.87
C LYS A 105 -1.49 -5.10 1.47
N THR A 106 -0.48 -4.22 1.53
CA THR A 106 0.88 -4.59 1.16
C THR A 106 1.43 -5.68 2.08
N ASP A 107 1.28 -5.53 3.40
CA ASP A 107 1.73 -6.53 4.37
C ASP A 107 0.97 -7.86 4.22
N SER A 108 -0.33 -7.83 3.94
CA SER A 108 -1.13 -9.03 3.67
C SER A 108 -0.64 -9.80 2.43
N GLU A 109 -0.29 -9.11 1.34
CA GLU A 109 0.27 -9.73 0.13
C GLU A 109 1.66 -10.34 0.37
N ILE A 110 2.49 -9.70 1.21
CA ILE A 110 3.77 -10.26 1.64
C ILE A 110 3.53 -11.56 2.40
N GLU A 111 2.69 -11.54 3.44
CA GLU A 111 2.42 -12.73 4.25
C GLU A 111 1.83 -13.87 3.45
N LYS A 112 0.90 -13.56 2.54
CA LYS A 112 0.31 -14.55 1.63
C LYS A 112 1.38 -15.23 0.79
N LYS A 113 2.28 -14.46 0.16
CA LYS A 113 3.35 -14.99 -0.68
C LYS A 113 4.25 -15.97 0.07
N PHE A 114 4.67 -15.61 1.28
CA PHE A 114 5.60 -16.46 2.04
C PHE A 114 4.91 -17.67 2.68
N ARG A 115 3.67 -17.54 3.14
CA ARG A 115 2.86 -18.68 3.61
C ARG A 115 2.63 -19.71 2.51
N GLU A 116 2.32 -19.26 1.29
CA GLU A 116 2.14 -20.15 0.14
C GLU A 116 3.45 -20.89 -0.20
N SER A 117 4.59 -20.20 -0.14
CA SER A 117 5.90 -20.83 -0.38
C SER A 117 6.30 -21.86 0.68
N GLU A 118 5.98 -21.60 1.95
CA GLU A 118 6.22 -22.56 3.03
C GLU A 118 5.36 -23.83 2.85
N ASN A 119 4.09 -23.64 2.50
CA ASN A 119 3.17 -24.75 2.25
C ASN A 119 3.56 -25.62 1.06
N SER A 120 4.14 -25.05 -0.01
CA SER A 120 4.61 -25.83 -1.17
C SER A 120 5.83 -26.67 -0.82
N VAL A 121 6.79 -26.12 -0.08
CA VAL A 121 8.00 -26.88 0.34
C VAL A 121 7.62 -28.05 1.25
N CYS A 122 6.72 -27.83 2.21
CA CYS A 122 6.22 -28.91 3.07
C CYS A 122 5.53 -30.03 2.28
N ARG A 123 4.75 -29.68 1.23
CA ARG A 123 4.08 -30.67 0.39
C ARG A 123 5.08 -31.53 -0.39
N GLU A 124 6.07 -30.90 -1.01
CA GLU A 124 7.11 -31.61 -1.77
C GLU A 124 7.96 -32.52 -0.87
N ALA A 125 8.24 -32.11 0.37
CA ALA A 125 8.94 -32.94 1.33
C ALA A 125 8.14 -34.20 1.71
N VAL A 126 6.83 -34.07 1.92
CA VAL A 126 5.93 -35.21 2.21
C VAL A 126 5.80 -36.16 1.01
N GLU A 127 5.75 -35.62 -0.21
CA GLU A 127 5.69 -36.45 -1.43
C GLU A 127 6.99 -37.22 -1.67
N ARG A 128 8.15 -36.59 -1.40
CA ARG A 128 9.46 -37.24 -1.50
C ARG A 128 9.60 -38.38 -0.49
N ASP A 129 9.24 -38.15 0.77
CA ASP A 129 9.28 -39.17 1.83
C ASP A 129 8.43 -40.40 1.44
N LYS A 130 7.20 -40.19 0.96
CA LYS A 130 6.36 -41.30 0.45
C LYS A 130 6.98 -42.07 -0.70
N SER A 131 7.74 -41.42 -1.58
CA SER A 131 8.40 -42.08 -2.71
C SER A 131 9.60 -42.92 -2.31
N GLU A 132 10.22 -42.69 -1.14
CA GLU A 132 11.33 -43.50 -0.63
C GLU A 132 10.85 -44.80 0.05
N PHE A 133 9.57 -44.88 0.41
CA PHE A 133 8.94 -46.08 0.99
C PHE A 133 8.20 -46.97 -0.03
N LEU A 134 8.22 -46.62 -1.32
CA LEU A 134 7.66 -47.39 -2.44
C LEU A 134 8.78 -48.00 -3.29
#